data_AF-A0A962AJ19-F1
#
_entry.id   AF-A0A962AJ19-F1
#
_cell.length_a   1.000
_cell.length_b   1.000
_cell.length_c   1.000
_cell.angle_alpha   90.00
_cell.angle_beta   90.00
_cell.angle_gamma   90.00
#
_symmetry.space_group_name_H-M   'P 1'
#
loop_
_entity.id
_entity.type
_entity.pdbx_description
1 polymer ?
#
loop_
_entity_poly.entity_id
_entity_poly.type
_entity_poly.pdbx_seq_one_letter_code
_entity_poly.pdbx_strand_id
1 'polypeptide(L)'
;MKFASKAAVALVGAFAFAGSAQAQLKAAVSSDQLKPPASILLDCAKAAPKGAVTNLPADLATWATVYCTKNGQIFNANDKYFGAFPDSGARATFGAAEMDNKTGADREKAYFKAVTYNPMADGDYQALLKADPISEKILKGKKLYRLDLVSSGDNVLSFLVVEPLAEPFWVFPLTEKGLGSPAFFVVSVASINRSR
;
A
#
# COMPACT_ATOMS: atom_id res chain seq x y z
N MET A 1 19.33 7.52 86.37
CA MET A 1 18.69 8.74 86.91
C MET A 1 18.40 9.71 85.77
N LYS A 2 17.11 10.02 85.55
CA LYS A 2 16.55 11.20 84.84
C LYS A 2 16.89 11.32 83.32
N PHE A 3 16.03 11.68 82.37
CA PHE A 3 14.74 12.35 82.34
C PHE A 3 13.89 11.86 81.17
N ALA A 4 12.57 11.83 81.38
CA ALA A 4 11.55 11.79 80.34
C ALA A 4 11.19 13.21 79.86
N SER A 5 10.78 13.38 78.60
CA SER A 5 9.64 14.24 78.15
C SER A 5 9.55 14.21 76.60
N LYS A 6 8.45 13.71 75.99
CA LYS A 6 7.32 14.46 75.38
C LYS A 6 7.76 15.45 74.27
N ALA A 7 7.25 15.51 73.04
CA ALA A 7 5.95 15.18 72.43
C ALA A 7 6.16 15.02 70.89
N ALA A 8 5.58 14.02 70.20
CA ALA A 8 4.30 14.01 69.46
C ALA A 8 4.30 14.65 68.05
N VAL A 9 3.47 14.03 67.18
CA VAL A 9 2.97 14.43 65.83
C VAL A 9 3.87 13.99 64.66
N ALA A 10 3.63 12.87 63.97
CA ALA A 10 2.51 12.40 63.14
C ALA A 10 2.56 12.85 61.66
N LEU A 11 2.25 11.85 60.80
CA LEU A 11 1.89 11.87 59.38
C LEU A 11 2.97 12.01 58.28
N VAL A 12 3.31 10.84 57.72
CA VAL A 12 3.15 10.45 56.30
C VAL A 12 3.16 11.57 55.26
N GLY A 13 4.23 11.59 54.46
CA GLY A 13 4.31 12.33 53.20
C GLY A 13 5.14 11.56 52.18
N ALA A 14 4.65 10.38 51.77
CA ALA A 14 5.13 9.72 50.56
C ALA A 14 4.58 10.49 49.34
N PHE A 15 5.42 11.26 48.67
CA PHE A 15 5.23 11.56 47.25
C PHE A 15 6.45 11.09 46.50
N ALA A 16 6.37 9.82 46.12
CA ALA A 16 7.15 9.28 45.02
C ALA A 16 6.86 10.16 43.80
N PHE A 17 7.93 10.68 43.18
CA PHE A 17 7.90 11.20 41.83
C PHE A 17 7.58 10.05 40.87
N ALA A 18 6.31 9.68 40.76
CA ALA A 18 5.81 8.93 39.63
C ALA A 18 5.66 9.94 38.49
N GLY A 19 6.76 10.16 37.76
CA GLY A 19 6.66 10.70 36.41
C GLY A 19 5.76 9.77 35.63
N SER A 20 4.55 10.20 35.33
CA SER A 20 3.65 9.51 34.43
C SER A 20 4.33 9.48 33.06
N ALA A 21 4.97 8.35 32.75
CA ALA A 21 5.28 7.98 31.38
C ALA A 21 3.94 7.82 30.66
N GLN A 22 3.38 8.93 30.16
CA GLN A 22 2.33 8.88 29.17
C GLN A 22 2.93 8.18 27.97
N ALA A 23 2.58 6.90 27.79
CA ALA A 23 2.73 6.23 26.52
C ALA A 23 2.12 7.17 25.47
N GLN A 24 2.97 7.78 24.63
CA GLN A 24 2.51 8.55 23.49
C GLN A 24 1.81 7.55 22.58
N LEU A 25 0.49 7.44 22.74
CA LEU A 25 -0.37 6.73 21.81
C LEU A 25 -0.07 7.32 20.43
N LYS A 26 0.48 6.50 19.53
CA LYS A 26 0.78 6.93 18.17
C LYS A 26 -0.52 7.40 17.54
N ALA A 27 -0.56 8.65 17.05
CA ALA A 27 -1.73 9.19 16.37
C ALA A 27 -2.17 8.24 15.24
N ALA A 28 -3.46 7.96 15.17
CA ALA A 28 -4.04 7.08 14.15
C ALA A 28 -3.68 7.55 12.74
N VAL A 29 -3.37 6.62 11.84
CA VAL A 29 -3.18 6.91 10.43
C VAL A 29 -4.52 7.36 9.86
N SER A 30 -4.56 8.56 9.29
CA SER A 30 -5.74 9.08 8.59
C SER A 30 -5.70 8.72 7.10
N SER A 31 -6.85 8.61 6.45
CA SER A 31 -6.95 8.36 5.00
C SER A 31 -6.19 9.36 4.14
N ASP A 32 -6.14 10.64 4.53
CA ASP A 32 -5.41 11.67 3.77
C ASP A 32 -3.90 11.47 3.80
N GLN A 33 -3.38 10.82 4.85
CA GLN A 33 -1.98 10.46 4.88
C GLN A 33 -1.65 9.40 3.84
N LEU A 34 -2.62 8.59 3.35
CA LEU A 34 -2.37 7.54 2.35
C LEU A 34 -2.41 8.02 0.90
N LYS A 35 -3.02 9.18 0.65
CA LYS A 35 -3.04 9.78 -0.68
C LYS A 35 -1.64 10.31 -1.05
N PRO A 36 -1.33 10.44 -2.34
CA PRO A 36 -0.21 11.27 -2.77
C PRO A 36 -0.36 12.70 -2.24
N PRO A 37 0.73 13.46 -2.06
CA PRO A 37 0.64 14.84 -1.56
C PRO A 37 -0.30 15.70 -2.40
N ALA A 38 -1.17 16.47 -1.75
CA ALA A 38 -2.13 17.34 -2.42
C ALA A 38 -1.46 18.34 -3.39
N SER A 39 -0.21 18.72 -3.13
CA SER A 39 0.58 19.62 -3.98
C SER A 39 0.87 19.07 -5.39
N ILE A 40 0.80 17.75 -5.58
CA ILE A 40 1.03 17.09 -6.87
C ILE A 40 -0.24 16.50 -7.48
N LEU A 41 -1.31 16.34 -6.70
CA LEU A 41 -2.57 15.76 -7.15
C LEU A 41 -3.34 16.72 -8.06
N LEU A 42 -3.97 16.14 -9.09
CA LEU A 42 -4.87 16.81 -10.02
C LEU A 42 -6.23 16.11 -9.99
N ASP A 43 -7.30 16.86 -10.28
CA ASP A 43 -8.62 16.29 -10.50
C ASP A 43 -8.64 15.47 -11.79
N CYS A 44 -8.72 14.14 -11.67
CA CYS A 44 -8.72 13.25 -12.83
C CYS A 44 -9.86 13.52 -13.80
N ALA A 45 -11.01 14.01 -13.34
CA ALA A 45 -12.13 14.33 -14.23
C ALA A 45 -11.81 15.50 -15.18
N LYS A 46 -10.81 16.33 -14.83
CA LYS A 46 -10.41 17.52 -15.59
C LYS A 46 -9.06 17.37 -16.27
N ALA A 47 -8.11 16.71 -15.62
CA ALA A 47 -6.71 16.64 -16.05
C ALA A 47 -6.36 15.39 -16.85
N ALA A 48 -7.15 14.31 -16.75
CA ALA A 48 -6.81 13.05 -17.41
C ALA A 48 -6.89 13.19 -18.95
N PRO A 49 -5.86 12.72 -19.70
CA PRO A 49 -5.93 12.66 -21.16
C PRO A 49 -7.11 11.84 -21.68
N LYS A 50 -7.58 12.12 -22.90
CA LYS A 50 -8.65 11.35 -23.52
C LYS A 50 -8.25 9.86 -23.65
N GLY A 51 -9.11 8.97 -23.15
CA GLY A 51 -8.84 7.53 -23.14
C GLY A 51 -7.99 7.05 -21.96
N ALA A 52 -7.62 7.94 -21.03
CA ALA A 52 -7.02 7.54 -19.76
C ALA A 52 -8.03 6.84 -18.86
N VAL A 53 -7.55 5.85 -18.13
CA VAL A 53 -8.31 5.18 -17.08
C VAL A 53 -8.51 6.16 -15.93
N THR A 54 -9.78 6.45 -15.63
CA THR A 54 -10.18 7.29 -14.49
C THR A 54 -11.03 6.52 -13.46
N ASN A 55 -11.46 5.31 -13.82
CA ASN A 55 -12.20 4.41 -12.95
C ASN A 55 -11.61 3.01 -13.07
N LEU A 56 -11.50 2.32 -11.94
CA LEU A 56 -11.03 0.93 -11.89
C LEU A 56 -12.22 -0.04 -11.87
N PRO A 57 -12.03 -1.30 -12.30
CA PRO A 57 -12.99 -2.37 -12.06
C PRO A 57 -13.40 -2.42 -10.57
N ALA A 58 -14.68 -2.69 -10.29
CA ALA A 58 -15.24 -2.57 -8.94
C ALA A 58 -14.43 -3.33 -7.87
N ASP A 59 -14.05 -4.57 -8.16
CA ASP A 59 -13.25 -5.41 -7.26
C ASP A 59 -11.87 -4.81 -7.00
N LEU A 60 -11.24 -4.21 -8.01
CA LEU A 60 -9.94 -3.53 -7.86
C LEU A 60 -10.07 -2.22 -7.09
N ALA A 61 -11.14 -1.46 -7.35
CA ALA A 61 -11.42 -0.17 -6.71
C ALA A 61 -11.64 -0.28 -5.19
N THR A 62 -11.95 -1.49 -4.68
CA THR A 62 -12.06 -1.74 -3.24
C THR A 62 -10.77 -1.41 -2.49
N TRP A 63 -9.59 -1.62 -3.11
CA TRP A 63 -8.30 -1.44 -2.46
C TRP A 63 -7.30 -0.55 -3.23
N ALA A 64 -7.50 -0.36 -4.53
CA ALA A 64 -6.61 0.44 -5.37
C ALA A 64 -7.31 1.66 -5.99
N THR A 65 -6.52 2.58 -6.53
CA THR A 65 -7.00 3.71 -7.32
C THR A 65 -5.92 4.20 -8.28
N VAL A 66 -6.34 5.01 -9.26
CA VAL A 66 -5.45 5.76 -10.15
C VAL A 66 -5.55 7.23 -9.77
N TYR A 67 -4.40 7.83 -9.47
CA TYR A 67 -4.30 9.26 -9.21
C TYR A 67 -3.71 9.97 -10.43
N CYS A 68 -4.30 11.10 -10.79
CA CYS A 68 -3.72 12.01 -11.77
C CYS A 68 -2.80 12.98 -11.03
N THR A 69 -1.57 13.11 -11.49
CA THR A 69 -0.58 13.98 -10.86
C THR A 69 0.07 14.90 -11.89
N LYS A 70 0.77 15.93 -11.41
CA LYS A 70 1.64 16.79 -12.25
C LYS A 70 2.73 16.01 -13.01
N ASN A 71 2.99 14.75 -12.62
CA ASN A 71 4.01 13.89 -13.21
C ASN A 71 3.40 12.69 -13.97
N GLY A 72 2.13 12.77 -14.37
CA GLY A 72 1.40 11.68 -15.03
C GLY A 72 0.54 10.87 -14.05
N GLN A 73 -0.18 9.87 -14.57
CA GLN A 73 -0.98 8.99 -13.73
C GLN A 73 -0.12 8.00 -12.97
N ILE A 74 -0.52 7.73 -11.73
CA ILE A 74 0.04 6.68 -10.89
C ILE A 74 -1.06 5.74 -10.41
N PHE A 75 -0.75 4.45 -10.36
CA PHE A 75 -1.54 3.40 -9.74
C PHE A 75 -0.99 3.12 -8.34
N ASN A 76 -1.86 3.06 -7.35
CA ASN A 76 -1.51 2.85 -5.95
C ASN A 76 -2.70 2.25 -5.17
N ALA A 77 -2.48 1.85 -3.92
CA ALA A 77 -3.56 1.61 -2.98
C ALA A 77 -4.41 2.90 -2.78
N ASN A 78 -5.72 2.72 -2.53
CA ASN A 78 -6.65 3.81 -2.29
C ASN A 78 -6.51 4.36 -0.85
N ASP A 79 -7.35 5.33 -0.49
CA ASP A 79 -7.28 6.02 0.79
C ASP A 79 -7.76 5.20 2.02
N LYS A 80 -8.15 3.95 1.80
CA LYS A 80 -8.47 2.97 2.86
C LYS A 80 -7.37 1.94 3.05
N TYR A 81 -6.42 1.85 2.13
CA TYR A 81 -5.38 0.82 2.09
C TYR A 81 -3.98 1.42 1.94
N PHE A 82 -3.03 0.81 2.62
CA PHE A 82 -1.61 1.13 2.48
C PHE A 82 -0.92 -0.01 1.74
N GLY A 83 -0.26 0.32 0.63
CA GLY A 83 0.60 -0.59 -0.12
C GLY A 83 2.07 -0.25 0.07
N ALA A 84 2.91 -1.20 0.48
CA ALA A 84 4.34 -0.95 0.67
C ALA A 84 5.23 -2.17 0.41
N PHE A 85 6.47 -1.89 0.02
CA PHE A 85 7.53 -2.89 -0.06
C PHE A 85 8.04 -3.20 1.35
N PRO A 86 8.06 -4.47 1.79
CA PRO A 86 8.47 -4.85 3.14
C PRO A 86 9.86 -4.35 3.54
N ASP A 87 10.82 -4.43 2.62
CA ASP A 87 12.23 -4.19 2.93
C ASP A 87 12.55 -2.71 3.15
N SER A 88 11.84 -1.82 2.46
CA SER A 88 12.10 -0.37 2.49
C SER A 88 11.01 0.44 3.19
N GLY A 89 9.81 -0.14 3.35
CA GLY A 89 8.61 0.60 3.74
C GLY A 89 8.17 1.64 2.69
N ALA A 90 8.82 1.69 1.52
CA ALA A 90 8.45 2.59 0.45
C ALA A 90 7.07 2.22 -0.10
N ARG A 91 6.28 3.23 -0.48
CA ARG A 91 4.96 2.99 -1.07
C ARG A 91 5.08 2.25 -2.40
N ALA A 92 4.17 1.31 -2.58
CA ALA A 92 3.99 0.62 -3.84
C ALA A 92 3.23 1.53 -4.83
N THR A 93 3.96 2.44 -5.47
CA THR A 93 3.42 3.37 -6.47
C THR A 93 4.01 3.05 -7.82
N PHE A 94 3.13 2.86 -8.82
CA PHE A 94 3.53 2.55 -10.19
C PHE A 94 3.04 3.67 -11.09
N GLY A 95 3.96 4.37 -11.75
CA GLY A 95 3.60 5.48 -12.64
C GLY A 95 3.69 5.10 -14.11
N ALA A 96 2.73 5.60 -14.88
CA ALA A 96 2.72 5.42 -16.33
C ALA A 96 3.94 6.07 -17.00
N ALA A 97 4.47 7.15 -16.41
CA ALA A 97 5.65 7.83 -16.92
C ALA A 97 6.90 6.94 -16.81
N GLU A 98 7.09 6.27 -15.67
CA GLU A 98 8.19 5.32 -15.44
C GLU A 98 8.09 4.14 -16.40
N MET A 99 6.89 3.58 -16.59
CA MET A 99 6.68 2.49 -17.54
C MET A 99 7.05 2.89 -18.97
N ASP A 100 6.79 4.14 -19.34
CA ASP A 100 7.11 4.70 -20.65
C ASP A 100 8.52 5.30 -20.74
N ASN A 101 9.36 5.18 -19.70
CA ASN A 101 10.68 5.82 -19.61
C ASN A 101 10.66 7.34 -19.87
N LYS A 102 9.56 8.01 -19.51
CA LYS A 102 9.38 9.47 -19.67
C LYS A 102 10.01 10.23 -18.51
N THR A 103 10.66 11.35 -18.84
CA THR A 103 11.35 12.23 -17.88
C THR A 103 10.95 13.69 -18.11
N GLY A 104 11.24 14.56 -17.13
CA GLY A 104 10.94 16.00 -17.22
C GLY A 104 9.47 16.30 -17.51
N ALA A 105 9.22 17.26 -18.41
CA ALA A 105 7.89 17.72 -18.77
C ALA A 105 7.02 16.66 -19.48
N ASP A 106 7.64 15.66 -20.12
CA ASP A 106 6.90 14.62 -20.86
C ASP A 106 6.15 13.66 -19.94
N ARG A 107 6.49 13.66 -18.64
CA ARG A 107 5.83 12.83 -17.62
C ARG A 107 4.36 13.19 -17.45
N GLU A 108 4.01 14.47 -17.52
CA GLU A 108 2.63 14.97 -17.28
C GLU A 108 1.60 14.30 -18.21
N LYS A 109 2.03 13.93 -19.42
CA LYS A 109 1.18 13.31 -20.44
C LYS A 109 1.12 11.79 -20.35
N ALA A 110 1.81 11.17 -19.40
CA ALA A 110 1.80 9.73 -19.24
C ALA A 110 0.56 9.27 -18.48
N TYR A 111 -0.16 8.29 -19.01
CA TYR A 111 -1.39 7.77 -18.42
C TYR A 111 -1.53 6.27 -18.63
N PHE A 112 -2.42 5.63 -17.87
CA PHE A 112 -2.84 4.25 -18.14
C PHE A 112 -3.98 4.26 -19.13
N LYS A 113 -3.84 3.57 -20.26
CA LYS A 113 -4.92 3.43 -21.25
C LYS A 113 -5.80 2.20 -20.98
N ALA A 114 -5.29 1.23 -20.24
CA ALA A 114 -6.06 0.12 -19.72
C ALA A 114 -5.51 -0.34 -18.36
N VAL A 115 -6.42 -0.76 -17.49
CA VAL A 115 -6.12 -1.47 -16.26
C VAL A 115 -7.07 -2.65 -16.18
N THR A 116 -6.54 -3.86 -16.22
CA THR A 116 -7.34 -5.10 -16.16
C THR A 116 -7.14 -5.77 -14.81
N TYR A 117 -8.21 -6.34 -14.28
CA TYR A 117 -8.17 -7.09 -13.03
C TYR A 117 -9.17 -8.22 -13.07
N ASN A 118 -8.67 -9.43 -13.24
CA ASN A 118 -9.50 -10.61 -13.45
C ASN A 118 -8.96 -11.79 -12.63
N PRO A 119 -9.82 -12.76 -12.26
CA PRO A 119 -9.34 -14.04 -11.74
C PRO A 119 -8.26 -14.63 -12.65
N MET A 120 -7.20 -15.17 -12.03
CA MET A 120 -6.11 -15.77 -12.79
C MET A 120 -6.65 -16.97 -13.57
N ALA A 121 -6.46 -16.95 -14.89
CA ALA A 121 -6.88 -18.06 -15.74
C ALA A 121 -5.99 -19.28 -15.48
N ASP A 122 -6.57 -20.49 -15.58
CA ASP A 122 -5.83 -21.74 -15.37
C ASP A 122 -4.61 -21.85 -16.30
N GLY A 123 -4.74 -21.42 -17.56
CA GLY A 123 -3.63 -21.41 -18.51
C GLY A 123 -2.46 -20.52 -18.06
N ASP A 124 -2.75 -19.33 -17.54
CA ASP A 124 -1.75 -18.42 -17.00
C ASP A 124 -1.10 -19.00 -15.74
N TYR A 125 -1.89 -19.65 -14.87
CA TYR A 125 -1.39 -20.31 -13.66
C TYR A 125 -0.44 -21.46 -14.01
N GLN A 126 -0.80 -22.32 -14.95
CA GLN A 126 0.06 -23.42 -15.39
C GLN A 126 1.32 -22.89 -16.08
N ALA A 127 1.22 -21.81 -16.86
CA ALA A 127 2.40 -21.16 -17.46
C ALA A 127 3.36 -20.62 -16.39
N LEU A 128 2.82 -20.00 -15.33
CA LEU A 128 3.60 -19.54 -14.18
C LEU A 128 4.31 -20.71 -13.49
N LEU A 129 3.60 -21.78 -13.17
CA LEU A 129 4.20 -22.95 -12.50
C LEU A 129 5.24 -23.67 -13.36
N LYS A 130 5.11 -23.61 -14.69
CA LYS A 130 6.12 -24.14 -15.61
C LYS A 130 7.41 -23.31 -15.56
N ALA A 131 7.30 -21.99 -15.49
CA ALA A 131 8.44 -21.09 -15.41
C ALA A 131 9.08 -21.10 -14.01
N ASP A 132 8.26 -21.16 -12.96
CA ASP A 132 8.68 -21.20 -11.57
C ASP A 132 7.84 -22.22 -10.77
N PRO A 133 8.28 -23.48 -10.70
CA PRO A 133 7.58 -24.52 -9.94
C PRO A 133 7.54 -24.25 -8.43
N ILE A 134 8.47 -23.45 -7.89
CA ILE A 134 8.56 -23.18 -6.45
C ILE A 134 7.38 -22.32 -5.99
N SER A 135 6.86 -21.48 -6.89
CA SER A 135 5.67 -20.65 -6.65
C SER A 135 4.46 -21.45 -6.19
N GLU A 136 4.31 -22.73 -6.55
CA GLU A 136 3.18 -23.55 -6.09
C GLU A 136 3.05 -23.56 -4.56
N LYS A 137 4.18 -23.53 -3.83
CA LYS A 137 4.19 -23.51 -2.36
C LYS A 137 3.49 -22.30 -1.77
N ILE A 138 3.47 -21.18 -2.50
CA ILE A 138 2.88 -19.91 -2.08
C ILE A 138 1.43 -19.82 -2.59
N LEU A 139 1.16 -20.36 -3.79
CA LEU A 139 -0.09 -20.10 -4.52
C LEU A 139 -1.17 -21.16 -4.32
N LYS A 140 -0.81 -22.38 -3.92
CA LYS A 140 -1.75 -23.49 -3.86
C LYS A 140 -2.92 -23.22 -2.90
N GLY A 141 -4.14 -23.38 -3.42
CA GLY A 141 -5.38 -23.18 -2.66
C GLY A 141 -5.73 -21.72 -2.38
N LYS A 142 -4.99 -20.77 -2.96
CA LYS A 142 -5.21 -19.33 -2.80
C LYS A 142 -6.13 -18.82 -3.91
N LYS A 143 -6.86 -17.74 -3.61
CA LYS A 143 -7.57 -16.96 -4.65
C LYS A 143 -6.55 -16.07 -5.35
N LEU A 144 -6.47 -16.17 -6.67
CA LEU A 144 -5.44 -15.52 -7.48
C LEU A 144 -6.09 -14.59 -8.51
N TYR A 145 -5.56 -13.38 -8.64
CA TYR A 145 -6.00 -12.42 -9.64
C TYR A 145 -4.80 -11.89 -10.42
N ARG A 146 -4.99 -11.74 -11.73
CA ARG A 146 -4.03 -11.04 -12.58
C ARG A 146 -4.42 -9.57 -12.67
N LEU A 147 -3.46 -8.70 -12.40
CA LEU A 147 -3.56 -7.25 -12.58
C LEU A 147 -2.59 -6.84 -13.69
N ASP A 148 -3.09 -6.24 -14.77
CA ASP A 148 -2.22 -5.63 -15.77
C ASP A 148 -2.45 -4.13 -15.84
N LEU A 149 -1.36 -3.38 -15.79
CA LEU A 149 -1.32 -1.95 -16.05
C LEU A 149 -0.79 -1.75 -17.47
N VAL A 150 -1.54 -1.07 -18.34
CA VAL A 150 -1.11 -0.75 -19.70
C VAL A 150 -0.98 0.76 -19.83
N SER A 151 0.25 1.20 -20.05
CA SER A 151 0.60 2.60 -20.23
C SER A 151 0.19 3.14 -21.62
N SER A 152 0.20 4.46 -21.74
CA SER A 152 -0.05 5.17 -23.00
C SER A 152 0.94 4.81 -24.11
N GLY A 153 2.16 4.40 -23.77
CA GLY A 153 3.18 3.96 -24.71
C GLY A 153 3.20 2.45 -24.96
N ASP A 154 2.10 1.74 -24.69
CA ASP A 154 1.95 0.29 -24.92
C ASP A 154 2.80 -0.63 -24.03
N ASN A 155 3.52 -0.08 -23.04
CA ASN A 155 4.23 -0.88 -22.05
C ASN A 155 3.25 -1.48 -21.04
N VAL A 156 3.46 -2.76 -20.72
CA VAL A 156 2.63 -3.54 -19.80
C VAL A 156 3.42 -3.88 -18.55
N LEU A 157 2.81 -3.67 -17.39
CA LEU A 157 3.30 -4.17 -16.12
C LEU A 157 2.24 -5.11 -15.52
N SER A 158 2.61 -6.37 -15.38
CA SER A 158 1.72 -7.44 -14.91
C SER A 158 2.05 -7.82 -13.47
N PHE A 159 1.02 -8.14 -12.70
CA PHE A 159 1.12 -8.60 -11.33
C PHE A 159 0.18 -9.76 -11.03
N LEU A 160 0.59 -10.57 -10.06
CA LEU A 160 -0.25 -11.54 -9.38
C LEU A 160 -0.66 -11.00 -8.02
N VAL A 161 -1.96 -10.93 -7.76
CA VAL A 161 -2.54 -10.60 -6.46
C VAL A 161 -3.01 -11.89 -5.79
N VAL A 162 -2.47 -12.18 -4.60
CA VAL A 162 -2.76 -13.40 -3.83
C VAL A 162 -3.70 -13.07 -2.67
N GLU A 163 -4.82 -13.77 -2.59
CA GLU A 163 -5.88 -13.58 -1.58
C GLU A 163 -6.37 -12.13 -1.47
N PRO A 164 -6.80 -11.49 -2.58
CA PRO A 164 -7.30 -10.14 -2.49
C PRO A 164 -8.46 -10.08 -1.47
N LEU A 165 -8.42 -9.05 -0.63
CA LEU A 165 -9.39 -8.76 0.44
C LEU A 165 -9.30 -9.63 1.70
N ALA A 166 -8.35 -10.57 1.78
CA ALA A 166 -7.92 -11.14 3.07
C ALA A 166 -6.68 -10.39 3.55
N GLU A 167 -6.83 -9.50 4.53
CA GLU A 167 -5.74 -8.61 4.94
C GLU A 167 -4.73 -9.28 5.89
N PRO A 168 -3.43 -9.00 5.77
CA PRO A 168 -2.78 -8.36 4.62
C PRO A 168 -2.69 -9.32 3.43
N PHE A 169 -2.75 -8.78 2.21
CA PHE A 169 -2.58 -9.56 0.99
C PHE A 169 -1.36 -9.11 0.19
N TRP A 170 -0.86 -9.98 -0.68
CA TRP A 170 0.39 -9.78 -1.41
C TRP A 170 0.16 -9.54 -2.90
N VAL A 171 1.00 -8.67 -3.47
CA VAL A 171 1.06 -8.38 -4.90
C VAL A 171 2.50 -8.61 -5.38
N PHE A 172 2.65 -9.56 -6.30
CA PHE A 172 3.92 -9.96 -6.89
C PHE A 172 4.01 -9.47 -8.34
N PRO A 173 5.09 -8.81 -8.77
CA PRO A 173 5.35 -8.62 -10.19
C PRO A 173 5.35 -9.98 -10.91
N LEU A 174 4.74 -10.05 -12.09
CA LEU A 174 4.86 -11.20 -12.98
C LEU A 174 5.99 -10.95 -13.96
N THR A 175 6.93 -11.88 -14.03
CA THR A 175 8.09 -11.82 -14.93
C THR A 175 8.14 -13.08 -15.78
N GLU A 176 8.95 -13.06 -16.84
CA GLU A 176 9.22 -14.25 -17.65
C GLU A 176 9.83 -15.41 -16.84
N LYS A 177 10.43 -15.11 -15.69
CA LYS A 177 11.04 -16.08 -14.77
C LYS A 177 10.11 -16.53 -13.65
N GLY A 178 8.85 -16.08 -13.64
CA GLY A 178 7.87 -16.36 -12.59
C GLY A 178 7.60 -15.16 -11.68
N LEU A 179 7.36 -15.43 -10.39
CA LEU A 179 7.07 -14.36 -9.41
C LEU A 179 8.31 -13.48 -9.17
N GLY A 180 8.16 -12.20 -9.46
CA GLY A 180 9.18 -11.19 -9.26
C GLY A 180 9.32 -10.77 -7.80
N SER A 181 10.50 -10.24 -7.47
CA SER A 181 10.84 -9.66 -6.18
C SER A 181 11.46 -8.27 -6.39
N PRO A 182 11.18 -7.27 -5.52
CA PRO A 182 10.36 -7.37 -4.32
C PRO A 182 8.85 -7.37 -4.63
N ALA A 183 8.11 -8.20 -3.89
CA ALA A 183 6.66 -8.10 -3.78
C ALA A 183 6.29 -6.98 -2.80
N PHE A 184 5.08 -6.43 -2.94
CA PHE A 184 4.54 -5.49 -1.96
C PHE A 184 3.28 -6.06 -1.31
N PHE A 185 3.03 -5.68 -0.07
CA PHE A 185 1.82 -6.05 0.64
C PHE A 185 0.83 -4.88 0.63
N VAL A 186 -0.45 -5.20 0.80
CA VAL A 186 -1.53 -4.24 0.96
C VAL A 186 -2.32 -4.56 2.22
N VAL A 187 -2.58 -3.54 3.04
CA VAL A 187 -3.27 -3.66 4.34
C VAL A 187 -4.18 -2.47 4.57
N SER A 188 -5.34 -2.63 5.22
CA SER A 188 -6.20 -1.48 5.51
C SER A 188 -5.64 -0.56 6.60
N VAL A 189 -6.06 0.70 6.55
CA VAL A 189 -5.87 1.68 7.64
C VAL A 189 -6.39 1.14 8.96
N ALA A 190 -7.54 0.46 8.95
CA ALA A 190 -8.14 -0.11 10.15
C ALA A 190 -7.21 -1.16 10.78
N SER A 191 -6.66 -2.06 9.96
CA SER A 191 -5.69 -3.07 10.40
C SER A 191 -4.39 -2.46 10.91
N ILE A 192 -3.87 -1.41 10.25
CA ILE A 192 -2.71 -0.65 10.75
C ILE A 192 -3.01 -0.03 12.12
N ASN A 193 -4.12 0.68 12.25
CA ASN A 193 -4.46 1.41 13.47
C ASN A 193 -4.79 0.50 14.66
N ARG A 194 -5.28 -0.73 14.42
CA ARG A 194 -5.42 -1.74 15.49
C ARG A 194 -4.10 -2.25 16.04
N SER A 195 -3.02 -2.12 15.28
CA SER A 195 -1.72 -2.72 15.60
C SER A 195 -0.70 -1.70 16.14
N ARG A 196 -1.10 -0.46 16.43
CA ARG A 196 -0.24 0.65 16.89
C ARG A 196 -0.52 1.05 18.33
#